data_AF-A0A2V8KDI8-F1
#
_entry.id   AF-A0A2V8KDI8-F1
#
_cell.length_a   1.000
_cell.length_b   1.000
_cell.length_c   1.000
_cell.angle_alpha   90.00
_cell.angle_beta   90.00
_cell.angle_gamma   90.00
#
_symmetry.space_group_name_H-M   'P 1'
#
loop_
_entity.id
_entity.type
_entity.pdbx_description
1 polymer ?
#
loop_
_entity_poly.entity_id
_entity_poly.type
_entity_poly.pdbx_seq_one_letter_code
_entity_poly.pdbx_strand_id
1 'polypeptide(L)'
;MMDTAEKVLDAMGRAMGRFSMLRAGDRIAVGVSGGKDSLTLLHAFVAYKKRAPFPYELVAVTLEQGKFKLPVVALEDKIRALGVDWVLRDDTATLRLIAENVPHGCDVCSRHRRYHLYKIASELGCSVLALGHTADDCAESLLRNILFNGRIASLPPTSLSQKG
;
A
#
# COMPACT_ATOMS: atom_id res chain seq x y z
N MET A 1 -1.42 8.42 -29.34
CA MET A 1 -2.08 7.57 -28.32
C MET A 1 -1.24 7.67 -27.07
N MET A 2 -1.80 8.09 -25.94
CA MET A 2 -1.03 8.31 -24.70
C MET A 2 -0.52 6.96 -24.18
N ASP A 3 0.77 6.90 -23.84
CA ASP A 3 1.43 5.71 -23.31
C ASP A 3 0.77 5.25 -22.00
N THR A 4 0.76 3.95 -21.73
CA THR A 4 0.12 3.37 -20.55
C THR A 4 0.73 3.91 -19.27
N ALA A 5 2.06 4.08 -19.22
CA ALA A 5 2.72 4.66 -18.05
C ALA A 5 2.28 6.12 -17.83
N GLU A 6 2.16 6.90 -18.89
CA GLU A 6 1.68 8.28 -18.78
C GLU A 6 0.24 8.37 -18.25
N LYS A 7 -0.65 7.46 -18.68
CA LYS A 7 -2.02 7.37 -18.14
C LYS A 7 -2.04 7.11 -16.64
N VAL A 8 -1.18 6.22 -16.15
CA VAL A 8 -1.06 5.92 -14.72
C VAL A 8 -0.56 7.13 -13.95
N LEU A 9 0.51 7.78 -14.42
CA LEU A 9 1.09 8.95 -13.74
C LEU A 9 0.13 10.14 -13.70
N ASP A 10 -0.62 10.36 -14.77
CA ASP A 10 -1.61 11.43 -14.89
C ASP A 10 -2.83 11.16 -13.98
N ALA A 11 -3.34 9.92 -13.94
CA ALA A 11 -4.38 9.53 -13.00
C ALA A 11 -3.95 9.67 -11.54
N MET A 12 -2.72 9.24 -11.23
CA MET A 12 -2.12 9.38 -9.90
C MET A 12 -1.98 10.86 -9.50
N GLY A 13 -1.43 11.70 -10.38
CA GLY A 13 -1.29 13.15 -10.13
C GLY A 13 -2.64 13.83 -9.86
N ARG A 14 -3.66 13.54 -10.67
CA ARG A 14 -5.02 14.03 -10.46
C ARG A 14 -5.60 13.58 -9.12
N ALA A 15 -5.46 12.31 -8.76
CA ALA A 15 -5.98 11.78 -7.50
C ALA A 15 -5.29 12.45 -6.31
N MET A 16 -3.97 12.56 -6.33
CA MET A 16 -3.20 13.21 -5.27
C MET A 16 -3.57 14.69 -5.09
N GLY A 17 -3.73 15.43 -6.19
CA GLY A 17 -4.15 16.82 -6.16
C GLY A 17 -5.60 17.01 -5.67
N ARG A 18 -6.53 16.19 -6.18
CA ARG A 18 -7.96 16.27 -5.83
C ARG A 18 -8.23 15.96 -4.36
N PHE A 19 -7.52 14.99 -3.80
CA PHE A 19 -7.78 14.49 -2.44
C PHE A 19 -6.72 14.92 -1.43
N SER A 20 -5.80 15.80 -1.82
CA SER A 20 -4.71 16.30 -0.97
C SER A 20 -3.95 15.17 -0.27
N MET A 21 -3.61 14.12 -1.04
CA MET A 21 -3.05 12.87 -0.50
C MET A 21 -1.63 13.04 0.06
N LEU A 22 -0.89 14.04 -0.43
CA LEU A 22 0.51 14.29 -0.08
C LEU A 22 0.77 15.78 0.18
N ARG A 23 1.83 16.05 0.92
CA ARG A 23 2.36 17.36 1.29
C ARG A 23 3.87 17.40 1.08
N ALA A 24 4.41 18.62 0.97
CA ALA A 24 5.85 18.83 0.86
C ALA A 24 6.58 18.26 2.09
N GLY A 25 7.64 17.50 1.86
CA GLY A 25 8.42 16.87 2.92
C GLY A 25 7.83 15.55 3.43
N ASP A 26 6.77 15.03 2.83
CA ASP A 26 6.25 13.72 3.22
C ASP A 26 7.27 12.61 2.99
N ARG A 27 7.34 11.72 3.98
CA ARG A 27 8.04 10.43 3.87
C ARG A 27 7.00 9.35 3.73
N ILE A 28 7.03 8.65 2.59
CA ILE A 28 5.95 7.76 2.17
C ILE A 28 6.41 6.31 2.31
N ALA A 29 5.73 5.55 3.16
CA ALA A 29 5.81 4.09 3.17
C ALA A 29 4.90 3.52 2.07
N VAL A 30 5.46 2.81 1.10
CA VAL A 30 4.67 2.11 0.07
C VAL A 30 4.56 0.64 0.45
N GLY A 31 3.34 0.16 0.69
CA GLY A 31 3.09 -1.24 1.01
C GLY A 31 3.27 -2.14 -0.20
N VAL A 32 4.33 -2.96 -0.22
CA VAL A 32 4.67 -3.87 -1.33
C VAL A 32 4.34 -5.30 -0.95
N SER A 33 3.34 -5.86 -1.63
CA SER A 33 2.86 -7.24 -1.44
C SER A 33 3.40 -8.21 -2.49
N GLY A 34 4.32 -7.79 -3.35
CA GLY A 34 4.80 -8.56 -4.52
C GLY A 34 3.78 -8.67 -5.67
N GLY A 35 2.53 -8.26 -5.46
CA GLY A 35 1.52 -8.18 -6.51
C GLY A 35 1.73 -7.01 -7.47
N LYS A 36 1.16 -7.15 -8.68
CA LYS A 36 1.27 -6.17 -9.77
C LYS A 36 0.85 -4.76 -9.34
N ASP A 37 -0.18 -4.61 -8.53
CA ASP A 37 -0.75 -3.30 -8.18
C ASP A 37 0.17 -2.55 -7.22
N SER A 38 0.67 -3.24 -6.19
CA SER A 38 1.62 -2.66 -5.24
C SER A 38 2.98 -2.32 -5.85
N LEU A 39 3.47 -3.14 -6.79
CA LEU A 39 4.71 -2.85 -7.53
C LEU A 39 4.49 -1.70 -8.51
N THR A 40 3.37 -1.69 -9.24
CA THR A 40 3.02 -0.58 -10.14
C THR A 40 2.94 0.73 -9.38
N LEU A 41 2.33 0.74 -8.19
CA LEU A 41 2.28 1.92 -7.34
C LEU A 41 3.68 2.42 -6.96
N LEU A 42 4.58 1.53 -6.53
CA LEU A 42 5.97 1.89 -6.22
C LEU A 42 6.68 2.51 -7.43
N HIS A 43 6.61 1.85 -8.59
CA HIS A 43 7.20 2.36 -9.83
C HIS A 43 6.61 3.71 -10.24
N ALA A 44 5.29 3.88 -10.08
CA ALA A 44 4.62 5.14 -10.38
C ALA A 44 5.12 6.27 -9.46
N PHE A 45 5.26 6.02 -8.16
CA PHE A 45 5.86 6.97 -7.22
C PHE A 45 7.30 7.35 -7.55
N VAL A 46 8.13 6.38 -7.96
CA VAL A 46 9.51 6.64 -8.37
C VAL A 46 9.54 7.50 -9.63
N ALA A 47 8.75 7.17 -10.65
CA ALA A 47 8.68 7.95 -11.89
C ALA A 47 8.06 9.33 -11.68
N TYR A 48 7.05 9.45 -10.82
CA TYR A 48 6.35 10.69 -10.54
C TYR A 48 7.23 11.72 -9.82
N LYS A 49 8.31 11.31 -9.14
CA LYS A 49 9.26 12.24 -8.48
C LYS A 49 9.72 13.37 -9.41
N LYS A 50 9.88 13.09 -10.71
CA LYS A 50 10.32 14.08 -11.72
C LYS A 50 9.27 15.15 -12.04
N ARG A 51 7.98 14.85 -11.79
CA ARG A 51 6.82 15.71 -12.11
C ARG A 51 6.18 16.29 -10.85
N ALA A 52 6.60 15.84 -9.68
CA ALA A 52 6.01 16.24 -8.41
C ALA A 52 6.27 17.73 -8.13
N PRO A 53 5.26 18.48 -7.65
CA PRO A 53 5.42 19.90 -7.34
C PRO A 53 6.29 20.15 -6.09
N PHE A 54 6.63 19.12 -5.32
CA PHE A 54 7.47 19.18 -4.13
C PHE A 54 8.24 17.86 -3.95
N PRO A 55 9.37 17.89 -3.22
CA PRO A 55 10.11 16.68 -2.89
C PRO A 55 9.38 15.81 -1.85
N TYR A 56 9.57 14.51 -1.98
CA TYR A 56 9.14 13.49 -1.01
C TYR A 56 10.12 12.32 -0.98
N GLU A 57 10.13 11.62 0.15
CA GLU A 57 10.91 10.39 0.35
C GLU A 57 10.05 9.15 0.17
N LEU A 58 10.68 8.05 -0.25
CA LEU A 58 10.02 6.76 -0.44
C LEU A 58 10.76 5.70 0.36
N VAL A 59 10.01 4.84 1.05
CA VAL A 59 10.48 3.56 1.57
C VAL A 59 9.47 2.49 1.21
N ALA A 60 9.94 1.37 0.66
CA ALA A 60 9.11 0.22 0.39
C ALA A 60 9.03 -0.66 1.64
N VAL A 61 7.80 -1.03 2.03
CA VAL A 61 7.56 -1.86 3.21
C VAL A 61 6.83 -3.12 2.79
N THR A 62 7.39 -4.27 3.14
CA THR A 62 6.76 -5.58 2.92
C THR A 62 6.51 -6.26 4.26
N LEU A 63 5.30 -6.81 4.40
CA LEU A 63 4.93 -7.67 5.52
C LEU A 63 4.85 -9.12 5.07
N GLU A 64 5.67 -9.98 5.66
CA GLU A 64 5.58 -11.43 5.51
C GLU A 64 4.45 -11.97 6.39
N GLN A 65 3.56 -12.76 5.78
CA GLN A 65 2.38 -13.34 6.43
C GLN A 65 2.21 -14.83 6.09
N GLY A 66 3.21 -15.47 5.48
CA GLY A 66 3.19 -16.88 5.07
C GLY A 66 2.40 -17.16 3.79
N LYS A 67 2.01 -16.12 3.04
CA LYS A 67 1.12 -16.23 1.86
C LYS A 67 1.84 -16.07 0.52
N PHE A 68 3.13 -15.74 0.53
CA PHE A 68 3.89 -15.57 -0.69
C PHE A 68 4.24 -16.91 -1.31
N LYS A 69 4.05 -17.02 -2.63
CA LYS A 69 4.40 -18.22 -3.41
C LYS A 69 5.90 -18.31 -3.73
N LEU A 70 6.61 -17.19 -3.60
CA LEU A 70 8.04 -17.06 -3.88
C LEU A 70 8.70 -16.37 -2.69
N PRO A 71 10.00 -16.60 -2.45
CA PRO A 71 10.74 -15.90 -1.41
C PRO A 71 10.65 -14.39 -1.60
N VAL A 72 10.11 -13.69 -0.60
CA VAL A 72 9.91 -12.23 -0.62
C VAL A 72 11.22 -11.46 -0.80
N VAL A 73 12.34 -12.03 -0.32
CA VAL A 73 13.70 -11.50 -0.47
C VAL A 73 14.07 -11.28 -1.95
N ALA A 74 13.48 -12.04 -2.88
CA ALA A 74 13.72 -11.83 -4.32
C ALA A 74 13.22 -10.46 -4.85
N LEU A 75 12.46 -9.70 -4.05
CA LEU A 75 12.05 -8.34 -4.37
C LEU A 75 13.12 -7.29 -4.01
N GLU A 76 14.06 -7.61 -3.11
CA GLU A 76 15.03 -6.64 -2.57
C GLU A 76 15.83 -5.95 -3.67
N ASP A 77 16.52 -6.75 -4.50
CA ASP A 77 17.39 -6.23 -5.55
C ASP A 77 16.62 -5.35 -6.54
N LYS A 78 15.40 -5.76 -6.88
CA LYS A 78 14.53 -5.02 -7.81
C LYS A 78 14.09 -3.69 -7.22
N ILE A 79 13.77 -3.65 -5.94
CA ILE A 79 13.35 -2.41 -5.26
C ILE A 79 14.55 -1.48 -5.07
N ARG A 80 15.70 -2.01 -4.63
CA ARG A 80 16.93 -1.23 -4.47
C ARG A 80 17.43 -0.67 -5.80
N ALA A 81 17.26 -1.38 -6.91
CA ALA A 81 17.58 -0.89 -8.25
C ALA A 81 16.75 0.35 -8.66
N LEU A 82 15.60 0.60 -8.02
CA LEU A 82 14.81 1.82 -8.19
C LEU A 82 15.32 3.00 -7.35
N GLY A 83 16.36 2.79 -6.53
CA GLY A 83 16.85 3.79 -5.57
C GLY A 83 15.91 4.00 -4.39
N VAL A 84 15.19 2.96 -3.97
CA VAL A 84 14.25 3.00 -2.83
C VAL A 84 14.72 2.02 -1.75
N ASP A 85 14.74 2.48 -0.50
CA ASP A 85 15.01 1.62 0.65
C ASP A 85 13.90 0.59 0.83
N TRP A 86 14.27 -0.62 1.24
CA TRP A 86 13.32 -1.70 1.47
C TRP A 86 13.38 -2.21 2.91
N VAL A 87 12.19 -2.37 3.51
CA VAL A 87 12.02 -2.88 4.86
C VAL A 87 11.09 -4.09 4.82
N LEU A 88 11.63 -5.25 5.19
CA LEU A 88 10.87 -6.47 5.44
C LEU A 88 10.61 -6.63 6.94
N ARG A 89 9.38 -7.00 7.27
CA ARG A 89 8.95 -7.34 8.64
C ARG A 89 8.00 -8.52 8.62
N ASP A 90 7.99 -9.27 9.71
CA ASP A 90 7.12 -10.41 9.88
C ASP A 90 5.87 -10.01 10.67
N ASP A 91 4.70 -10.41 10.18
CA ASP A 91 3.47 -10.45 10.98
C ASP A 91 3.45 -11.76 11.76
N THR A 92 4.16 -11.77 12.89
CA THR A 92 4.30 -12.96 13.74
C THR A 92 2.96 -13.48 14.22
N ALA A 93 1.95 -12.61 14.40
CA ALA A 93 0.60 -13.02 14.80
C ALA A 93 -0.08 -13.84 13.69
N THR A 94 -0.07 -13.36 12.45
CA THR A 94 -0.64 -14.10 11.31
C THR A 94 0.16 -15.36 11.00
N LEU A 95 1.49 -15.31 11.06
CA LEU A 95 2.34 -16.48 10.85
C LEU A 95 2.06 -17.57 11.88
N ARG A 96 1.85 -17.21 13.15
CA ARG A 96 1.49 -18.14 14.21
C ARG A 96 0.13 -18.79 13.98
N LEU A 97 -0.88 -18.02 13.60
CA LEU A 97 -2.21 -18.56 13.29
C LEU A 97 -2.15 -19.60 12.17
N ILE A 98 -1.33 -19.37 11.15
CA ILE A 98 -1.11 -20.31 10.04
C ILE A 98 -0.34 -21.55 10.52
N ALA A 99 0.75 -21.37 11.29
CA ALA A 99 1.57 -22.47 11.78
C ALA A 99 0.82 -23.40 12.74
N GLU A 100 -0.05 -22.85 13.59
CA GLU A 100 -0.87 -23.60 14.54
C GLU A 100 -2.19 -24.11 13.92
N ASN A 101 -2.42 -23.86 12.62
CA ASN A 101 -3.63 -24.21 11.88
C ASN A 101 -4.93 -23.75 12.57
N VAL A 102 -4.88 -22.58 13.21
CA VAL A 102 -6.03 -21.99 13.92
C VAL A 102 -7.01 -21.43 12.89
N PRO A 103 -8.29 -21.85 12.90
CA PRO A 103 -9.29 -21.31 12.00
C PRO A 103 -9.47 -19.79 12.19
N HIS A 104 -9.30 -19.02 11.12
CA HIS A 104 -9.48 -17.58 11.14
C HIS A 104 -9.97 -17.07 9.78
N GLY A 105 -10.73 -15.97 9.79
CA GLY A 105 -11.20 -15.30 8.57
C GLY A 105 -10.13 -14.38 7.97
N CYS A 106 -10.32 -14.01 6.70
CA CYS A 106 -9.45 -13.03 6.02
C CYS A 106 -9.49 -11.64 6.69
N ASP A 107 -10.55 -11.34 7.45
CA ASP A 107 -10.71 -10.11 8.22
C ASP A 107 -9.67 -9.99 9.34
N VAL A 108 -9.31 -11.10 10.00
CA VAL A 108 -8.28 -11.12 11.05
C VAL A 108 -6.90 -10.78 10.46
N CYS A 109 -6.49 -11.49 9.40
CA CYS A 109 -5.22 -11.20 8.72
C CYS A 109 -5.15 -9.75 8.21
N SER A 110 -6.27 -9.22 7.69
CA SER A 110 -6.34 -7.85 7.17
C SER A 110 -6.18 -6.82 8.28
N ARG A 111 -6.78 -7.05 9.46
CA ARG A 111 -6.61 -6.19 10.65
C ARG A 111 -5.17 -6.20 11.15
N HIS A 112 -4.57 -7.38 11.29
CA HIS A 112 -3.17 -7.50 11.71
C HIS A 112 -2.23 -6.82 10.73
N ARG A 113 -2.40 -7.08 9.42
CA ARG A 113 -1.62 -6.43 8.36
C ARG A 113 -1.66 -4.91 8.49
N ARG A 114 -2.87 -4.34 8.59
CA ARG A 114 -3.03 -2.89 8.66
C ARG A 114 -2.38 -2.30 9.91
N TYR A 115 -2.57 -2.94 11.06
CA TYR A 115 -1.93 -2.55 12.32
C TYR A 115 -0.40 -2.53 12.19
N HIS A 116 0.18 -3.62 11.67
CA HIS A 116 1.63 -3.70 11.51
C HIS A 116 2.17 -2.71 10.48
N LEU A 117 1.47 -2.45 9.36
CA LEU A 117 1.90 -1.44 8.40
C LEU A 117 1.92 -0.03 9.00
N TYR A 118 0.91 0.34 9.78
CA TYR A 118 0.91 1.63 10.48
C TYR A 118 2.04 1.72 11.49
N LYS A 119 2.27 0.65 12.27
CA LYS A 119 3.38 0.61 13.22
C LYS A 119 4.73 0.81 12.54
N ILE A 120 4.96 0.10 11.43
CA ILE A 120 6.21 0.20 10.67
C ILE A 120 6.37 1.60 10.06
N ALA A 121 5.31 2.15 9.47
CA ALA A 121 5.32 3.51 8.94
C ALA A 121 5.70 4.52 10.04
N SER A 122 5.11 4.39 11.23
CA SER A 122 5.40 5.23 12.39
C SER A 122 6.85 5.08 12.88
N GLU A 123 7.34 3.85 13.05
CA GLU A 123 8.73 3.54 13.44
C GLU A 123 9.76 4.11 12.46
N LEU A 124 9.41 4.16 11.17
CA LEU A 124 10.23 4.72 10.10
C LEU A 124 10.05 6.23 9.91
N GLY A 125 9.24 6.90 10.75
CA GLY A 125 8.96 8.34 10.62
C GLY A 125 8.23 8.71 9.33
N CYS A 126 7.47 7.79 8.73
CA CYS A 126 6.66 8.05 7.55
C CYS A 126 5.37 8.77 7.93
N SER A 127 5.08 9.87 7.24
CA SER A 127 3.82 10.62 7.40
C SER A 127 2.67 10.01 6.59
N VAL A 128 2.97 9.21 5.57
CA VAL A 128 1.98 8.62 4.66
C VAL A 128 2.25 7.13 4.46
N LEU A 129 1.20 6.32 4.52
CA LEU A 129 1.19 4.92 4.07
C LEU A 129 0.37 4.82 2.77
N ALA A 130 1.04 4.49 1.66
CA ALA A 130 0.42 4.30 0.35
C ALA A 130 0.20 2.80 0.06
N LEU A 131 -1.02 2.46 -0.36
CA LEU A 131 -1.44 1.08 -0.65
C LEU A 131 -1.99 0.97 -2.08
N GLY A 132 -1.67 -0.13 -2.76
CA GLY A 132 -2.02 -0.37 -4.16
C GLY A 132 -3.47 -0.82 -4.39
N HIS A 133 -4.45 -0.20 -3.74
CA HIS A 133 -5.86 -0.46 -4.05
C HIS A 133 -6.23 0.19 -5.39
N THR A 134 -7.03 -0.54 -6.16
CA THR A 134 -7.44 -0.20 -7.53
C THR A 134 -8.88 0.31 -7.59
N ALA A 135 -9.32 0.73 -8.78
CA ALA A 135 -10.71 1.09 -9.01
C ALA A 135 -11.66 -0.11 -8.80
N ASP A 136 -11.21 -1.33 -9.12
CA ASP A 136 -11.98 -2.56 -8.88
C ASP A 136 -12.18 -2.79 -7.38
N ASP A 137 -11.13 -2.63 -6.56
CA ASP A 137 -11.24 -2.73 -5.09
C ASP A 137 -12.26 -1.72 -4.51
N CYS A 138 -12.32 -0.52 -5.08
CA CYS A 138 -13.31 0.50 -4.73
C CYS A 138 -14.73 0.06 -5.13
N ALA A 139 -14.90 -0.50 -6.32
CA ALA A 139 -16.20 -0.99 -6.80
C ALA A 139 -16.69 -2.17 -5.96
N GLU A 140 -15.82 -3.14 -5.67
CA GLU A 140 -16.12 -4.28 -4.80
C GLU A 140 -16.52 -3.81 -3.39
N SER A 141 -15.78 -2.86 -2.83
CA SER A 141 -16.09 -2.28 -1.53
C SER A 141 -17.43 -1.55 -1.51
N LEU A 142 -17.77 -0.84 -2.59
CA LEU A 142 -19.06 -0.18 -2.76
C LEU A 142 -20.20 -1.19 -2.79
N LEU A 143 -20.10 -2.21 -3.63
CA LEU A 143 -21.11 -3.25 -3.75
C LEU A 143 -21.30 -4.00 -2.43
N ARG A 144 -20.20 -4.37 -1.75
CA ARG A 144 -20.26 -5.02 -0.44
C ARG A 144 -21.00 -4.17 0.59
N ASN A 145 -20.74 -2.86 0.62
CA ASN A 145 -21.41 -1.97 1.58
C ASN A 145 -22.91 -1.78 1.27
N ILE A 146 -23.29 -1.69 -0.01
CA ILE A 146 -24.70 -1.59 -0.40
C ILE A 146 -25.45 -2.87 -0.04
N LEU A 147 -24.92 -4.03 -0.46
CA LEU A 147 -25.62 -5.31 -0.37
C LEU A 147 -25.70 -5.86 1.06
N PHE A 148 -24.64 -5.70 1.85
CA PHE A 148 -24.55 -6.36 3.17
C PHE A 148 -24.63 -5.39 4.35
N ASN A 149 -24.35 -4.10 4.13
CA ASN A 149 -24.32 -3.11 5.22
C ASN A 149 -25.38 -2.00 5.07
N GLY A 150 -26.16 -2.00 3.97
CA GLY A 150 -27.18 -0.97 3.71
C GLY A 150 -26.61 0.44 3.56
N ARG A 151 -25.36 0.58 3.12
CA ARG A 151 -24.65 1.88 3.02
C ARG A 151 -24.08 2.11 1.62
N ILE A 152 -24.28 3.32 1.10
CA ILE A 152 -23.63 3.77 -0.14
C ILE A 152 -22.27 4.37 0.22
N ALA A 153 -21.25 3.51 0.34
CA ALA A 153 -19.89 3.91 0.69
C ALA A 153 -18.85 2.99 0.05
N SER A 154 -17.73 3.55 -0.43
CA SER A 154 -16.58 2.82 -0.98
C SER A 154 -15.34 3.01 -0.09
N LEU A 155 -14.16 2.59 -0.57
CA LEU A 155 -12.89 2.91 0.07
C LEU A 155 -12.65 4.43 0.01
N PRO A 156 -12.35 5.07 1.14
CA PRO A 156 -12.01 6.48 1.13
C PRO A 156 -10.62 6.68 0.47
N PRO A 157 -10.41 7.77 -0.27
CA PRO A 157 -9.13 8.07 -0.92
C PRO A 157 -8.01 8.31 0.09
N THR A 158 -8.35 8.85 1.26
CA THR A 158 -7.44 9.06 2.39
C THR A 158 -8.12 8.60 3.67
N SER A 159 -7.35 8.05 4.60
CA SER A 159 -7.83 7.66 5.93
C SER A 159 -6.77 7.99 6.98
N LEU A 160 -7.20 8.52 8.12
CA LEU A 160 -6.33 8.91 9.22
C LEU A 160 -6.23 7.76 10.23
N SER A 161 -5.00 7.40 10.60
CA SER A 161 -4.79 6.55 11.76
C SER A 161 -5.00 7.38 13.02
N GLN A 162 -5.92 6.96 13.90
CA GLN A 162 -6.13 7.60 15.20
C GLN A 162 -5.10 7.17 16.26
N LYS A 163 -4.27 6.15 15.96
CA LYS A 163 -3.37 5.51 16.94
C LYS A 163 -1.90 5.48 16.50
N GLY A 164 -1.51 6.37 15.58
CA GLY A 164 -0.18 6.40 14.95
C GLY A 164 -0.27 5.99 13.49
#